data_AF-A0A9E4EN06-F1
#
_entry.id   AF-A0A9E4EN06-F1
#
_cell.length_a   1.000
_cell.length_b   1.000
_cell.length_c   1.000
_cell.angle_alpha   90.00
_cell.angle_beta   90.00
_cell.angle_gamma   90.00
#
_symmetry.space_group_name_H-M   'P 1'
#
loop_
_entity.id
_entity.type
_entity.pdbx_description
1 polymer ?
#
loop_
_entity_poly.entity_id
_entity_poly.type
_entity_poly.pdbx_seq_one_letter_code
_entity_poly.pdbx_strand_id
1 'polypeptide(L)' 'MKSMDQHIEITPGICSGKPRIAGHRITVAHIAIWHERM' A
#
# COMPACT_ATOMS: atom_id res chain seq x y z
N MET A 1 6.21 -10.02 -14.24
CA MET A 1 7.49 -9.41 -13.79
C MET A 1 7.14 -8.08 -13.14
N LYS A 2 7.30 -7.94 -11.82
CA LYS A 2 7.15 -6.64 -11.13
C LYS A 2 8.49 -5.90 -11.31
N SER A 3 8.49 -4.66 -11.80
CA SER A 3 9.74 -3.86 -11.87
C SER A 3 10.18 -3.49 -10.46
N MET A 4 11.47 -3.20 -10.28
CA MET A 4 12.03 -2.82 -8.97
C MET A 4 11.43 -1.52 -8.42
N ASP A 5 10.76 -0.74 -9.26
CA ASP A 5 10.15 0.56 -8.95
C ASP A 5 8.71 0.41 -8.42
N GLN A 6 8.18 -0.81 -8.34
CA GLN A 6 6.80 -1.03 -7.97
C GLN A 6 6.63 -0.97 -6.44
N HIS A 7 6.45 0.26 -5.93
CA HIS A 7 6.26 0.52 -4.50
C HIS A 7 4.86 0.21 -3.97
N ILE A 8 3.86 0.12 -4.84
CA ILE A 8 2.46 -0.15 -4.49
C ILE A 8 1.99 -1.44 -5.15
N GLU A 9 1.36 -2.31 -4.35
CA GLU A 9 0.76 -3.55 -4.83
C GLU A 9 -0.68 -3.72 -4.36
N ILE A 10 -1.47 -4.43 -5.17
CA ILE A 10 -2.81 -4.88 -4.84
C ILE A 10 -2.78 -6.41 -4.85
N THR A 11 -3.22 -7.03 -3.75
CA THR A 11 -3.36 -8.49 -3.68
C THR A 11 -4.75 -8.80 -3.14
N PRO A 12 -5.60 -9.52 -3.89
CA PRO A 12 -6.89 -9.97 -3.38
C PRO A 12 -6.70 -10.71 -2.05
N GLY A 13 -7.55 -10.40 -1.06
CA GLY A 13 -7.48 -11.01 0.28
C GLY A 13 -6.46 -10.40 1.25
N ILE A 14 -5.57 -9.50 0.82
CA ILE A 14 -4.67 -8.76 1.73
C ILE A 14 -5.11 -7.31 1.81
N CYS A 15 -5.21 -6.76 3.02
CA CYS A 15 -5.72 -5.40 3.26
C CYS A 15 -7.07 -5.14 2.56
N SER A 16 -7.96 -6.14 2.53
CA SER A 16 -9.24 -6.09 1.82
C SER A 16 -9.13 -5.78 0.31
N GLY A 17 -8.02 -6.13 -0.33
CA GLY A 17 -7.78 -5.81 -1.74
C GLY A 17 -7.45 -4.33 -1.99
N LYS A 18 -7.15 -3.56 -0.95
CA LYS A 18 -6.74 -2.16 -1.09
C LYS A 18 -5.27 -2.04 -1.50
N PRO A 19 -4.89 -0.97 -2.22
CA PRO A 19 -3.49 -0.67 -2.52
C PRO A 19 -2.66 -0.52 -1.24
N ARG A 20 -1.52 -1.19 -1.20
CA ARG A 20 -0.61 -1.18 -0.06
C ARG A 20 0.84 -1.03 -0.50
N ILE A 21 1.69 -0.63 0.43
CA ILE A 21 3.13 -0.59 0.22
C ILE A 21 3.65 -2.02 0.04
N ALA A 22 4.42 -2.24 -1.02
CA ALA A 22 4.99 -3.55 -1.33
C ALA A 22 5.80 -4.09 -0.14
N GLY A 23 5.62 -5.37 0.20
CA GLY A 23 6.28 -6.00 1.34
C GLY A 23 5.72 -5.64 2.73
N HIS A 24 4.71 -4.77 2.80
CA HIS A 24 4.11 -4.33 4.06
C HIS A 24 2.59 -4.57 4.07
N ARG A 25 1.98 -4.54 5.26
CA ARG A 25 0.51 -4.54 5.45
C ARG A 25 -0.04 -3.14 5.79
N ILE A 26 0.57 -2.11 5.20
CA ILE A 26 0.19 -0.70 5.37
C ILE A 26 -0.45 -0.22 4.08
N THR A 27 -1.70 0.23 4.15
CA THR A 27 -2.41 0.77 2.98
C THR A 27 -1.93 2.17 2.64
N VAL A 28 -2.03 2.56 1.37
CA VAL A 28 -1.75 3.94 0.94
C VAL A 28 -2.62 4.95 1.70
N ALA A 29 -3.87 4.58 2.00
CA ALA A 29 -4.80 5.41 2.76
C ALA A 29 -4.31 5.68 4.20
N HIS A 30 -3.68 4.71 4.87
CA HIS A 30 -3.09 4.95 6.20
C HIS A 30 -1.98 6.02 6.14
N ILE A 31 -1.13 5.96 5.13
CA ILE A 31 -0.06 6.95 4.95
C ILE A 31 -0.63 8.34 4.66
N ALA A 32 -1.66 8.44 3.80
CA ALA A 32 -2.34 9.70 3.53
C ALA A 32 -2.91 10.33 4.81
N ILE A 33 -3.60 9.53 5.63
CA ILE A 33 -4.15 9.98 6.93
C ILE A 33 -3.04 10.45 7.87
N TRP A 34 -1.89 9.76 7.94
CA TRP A 34 -0.76 10.19 8.77
C TRP A 34 -0.18 11.52 8.28
N HIS A 35 -0.02 11.68 6.97
CA HIS A 35 0.51 12.89 6.37
C HIS A 35 -0.43 14.09 6.56
N GLU A 36 -1.74 13.88 6.46
CA GLU A 36 -2.75 14.94 6.66
C GLU A 36 -2.93 15.37 8.12
N ARG A 37 -2.49 14.55 9.09
CA ARG A 37 -2.66 14.79 10.54
C ARG A 37 -1.37 15.19 11.25
N MET A 38 -0.27 15.39 10.52
CA MET A 38 0.98 16.00 10.99
C MET A 38 1.02 17.47 10.61
#